data_AF-A0A2D5QNW4-F1
#
_entry.id   AF-A0A2D5QNW4-F1
#
_cell.length_a   1.000
_cell.length_b   1.000
_cell.length_c   1.000
_cell.angle_alpha   90.00
_cell.angle_beta   90.00
_cell.angle_gamma   90.00
#
_symmetry.space_group_name_H-M   'P 1'
#
loop_
_entity.id
_entity.type
_entity.pdbx_description
1 polymer ?
#
loop_
_entity_poly.entity_id
_entity_poly.type
_entity_poly.pdbx_seq_one_letter_code
_entity_poly.pdbx_strand_id
1 'polypeptide(L)'
;MRYAHFYLKLSPDELLEYYQGHKKYVRVSTYEGYSLQFRAEHLRQWVKAYGINGEFRISFGDNNKFAGLTLYRDLGSQHSSKSAVNTPKNKQNPQGKSSVSAGPNQRPRGFKTSI
;
A
#
# COMPACT_ATOMS: atom_id res chain seq x y z
N MET A 1 -20.08 13.31 -23.32
CA MET A 1 -18.96 12.57 -22.71
C MET A 1 -19.48 11.31 -22.03
N ARG A 2 -18.96 10.14 -22.39
CA ARG A 2 -19.34 8.86 -21.77
C ARG A 2 -18.13 8.26 -21.06
N TYR A 3 -18.35 7.48 -20.02
CA TYR A 3 -17.28 6.76 -19.32
C TYR A 3 -17.72 5.33 -19.06
N ALA A 4 -16.74 4.44 -18.98
CA ALA A 4 -16.99 3.05 -18.66
C ALA A 4 -15.94 2.50 -17.72
N HIS A 5 -16.39 1.52 -16.96
CA HIS A 5 -15.60 0.86 -15.95
C HIS A 5 -15.23 -0.52 -16.48
N PHE A 6 -14.01 -0.93 -16.22
CA PHE A 6 -13.57 -2.27 -16.56
C PHE A 6 -12.49 -2.76 -15.60
N TYR A 7 -12.45 -4.06 -15.44
CA TYR A 7 -11.40 -4.72 -14.68
C TYR A 7 -10.32 -5.21 -15.64
N LEU A 8 -9.07 -4.93 -15.29
CA LEU A 8 -7.92 -5.42 -16.04
C LEU A 8 -6.98 -6.17 -15.09
N LYS A 9 -6.72 -7.42 -15.46
CA LYS A 9 -5.73 -8.28 -14.82
C LYS A 9 -4.78 -8.81 -15.89
N LEU A 10 -3.53 -8.38 -15.82
CA LEU A 10 -2.43 -8.86 -16.65
C LEU A 10 -1.26 -9.23 -15.75
N SER A 11 -0.81 -10.48 -15.86
CA SER A 11 0.40 -10.94 -15.20
C SER A 11 1.65 -10.37 -15.89
N PRO A 12 2.80 -10.26 -15.18
CA PRO A 12 4.05 -9.79 -15.77
C PRO A 12 4.49 -10.62 -16.98
N ASP A 13 4.31 -11.94 -16.90
CA ASP A 13 4.65 -12.90 -17.97
C ASP A 13 3.86 -12.62 -19.25
N GLU A 14 2.53 -12.49 -19.13
CA GLU A 14 1.67 -12.16 -20.29
C GLU A 14 2.08 -10.82 -20.89
N LEU A 15 2.34 -9.81 -20.04
CA LEU A 15 2.87 -8.52 -20.47
C LEU A 15 4.16 -8.67 -21.26
N LEU A 16 5.10 -9.50 -20.81
CA LEU A 16 6.38 -9.77 -21.47
C LEU A 16 6.18 -10.28 -22.91
N GLU A 17 5.19 -11.12 -23.17
CA GLU A 17 4.83 -11.59 -24.51
C GLU A 17 4.27 -10.46 -25.40
N TYR A 18 3.49 -9.53 -24.84
CA TYR A 18 3.05 -8.31 -25.54
C TYR A 18 4.26 -7.40 -25.87
N TYR A 19 5.25 -7.32 -24.97
CA TYR A 19 6.47 -6.53 -25.18
C TYR A 19 7.43 -7.12 -26.22
N GLN A 20 7.48 -8.45 -26.33
CA GLN A 20 8.30 -9.14 -27.34
C GLN A 20 7.79 -8.93 -28.78
N GLY A 21 6.68 -8.19 -28.96
CA GLY A 21 6.17 -7.81 -30.28
C GLY A 21 5.22 -8.82 -30.90
N HIS A 22 4.89 -9.90 -30.18
CA HIS A 22 3.93 -10.92 -30.63
C HIS A 22 2.48 -10.41 -30.61
N LYS A 23 2.14 -9.50 -29.68
CA LYS A 23 0.80 -8.88 -29.59
C LYS A 23 0.92 -7.39 -29.27
N LYS A 24 0.47 -6.53 -30.18
CA LYS A 24 0.54 -5.04 -30.03
C LYS A 24 -0.69 -4.45 -29.34
N TYR A 25 -1.76 -5.22 -29.23
CA TYR A 25 -3.06 -4.76 -28.78
C TYR A 25 -3.55 -5.59 -27.60
N VAL A 26 -4.01 -4.90 -26.55
CA VAL A 26 -4.66 -5.50 -25.39
C VAL A 26 -6.17 -5.34 -25.56
N ARG A 27 -6.89 -6.45 -25.44
CA ARG A 27 -8.36 -6.48 -25.44
C ARG A 27 -8.84 -6.66 -24.01
N VAL A 28 -9.69 -5.77 -23.55
CA VAL A 28 -10.31 -5.80 -22.21
C VAL A 28 -11.82 -5.85 -22.34
N SER A 29 -12.49 -6.49 -21.40
CA SER A 29 -13.95 -6.54 -21.34
C SER A 29 -14.44 -5.52 -20.32
N THR A 30 -15.35 -4.64 -20.74
CA THR A 30 -16.00 -3.67 -19.84
C THR A 30 -17.19 -4.28 -19.11
N TYR A 31 -17.60 -3.68 -18.00
CA TYR A 31 -18.80 -4.11 -17.28
C TYR A 31 -20.09 -3.89 -18.07
N GLU A 32 -20.08 -2.97 -19.05
CA GLU A 32 -21.18 -2.74 -19.99
C GLU A 32 -21.31 -3.85 -21.06
N GLY A 33 -20.36 -4.79 -21.12
CA GLY A 33 -20.44 -5.96 -21.99
C GLY A 33 -19.79 -5.79 -23.37
N TYR A 34 -19.12 -4.66 -23.64
CA TYR A 34 -18.33 -4.49 -24.86
C TYR A 34 -16.83 -4.67 -24.59
N SER A 35 -16.11 -5.12 -25.62
CA SER A 35 -14.66 -5.24 -25.58
C SER A 35 -13.98 -3.96 -26.08
N LEU A 36 -13.01 -3.47 -25.33
CA LEU A 36 -12.16 -2.37 -25.72
C LEU A 36 -10.79 -2.91 -26.14
N GLN A 37 -10.26 -2.42 -27.25
CA GLN A 37 -8.91 -2.74 -27.71
C GLN A 37 -8.05 -1.47 -27.75
N PHE A 38 -6.87 -1.53 -27.14
CA PHE A 38 -5.91 -0.42 -27.16
C PHE A 38 -4.47 -0.91 -27.20
N ARG A 39 -3.54 -0.02 -27.57
CA ARG A 39 -2.12 -0.38 -27.66
C ARG A 39 -1.53 -0.60 -26.27
N ALA A 40 -0.81 -1.71 -26.11
CA ALA A 40 -0.14 -2.08 -24.86
C ALA A 40 0.88 -1.02 -24.40
N GLU A 41 1.37 -0.18 -25.31
CA GLU A 41 2.27 0.94 -25.01
C GLU A 41 1.73 1.88 -23.93
N HIS A 42 0.41 2.12 -23.90
CA HIS A 42 -0.20 3.00 -22.90
C HIS A 42 -0.19 2.37 -21.51
N LEU A 43 -0.20 1.04 -21.43
CA LEU A 43 -0.15 0.32 -20.16
C LEU A 43 1.21 0.43 -19.48
N ARG A 44 2.30 0.70 -20.22
CA ARG A 44 3.68 0.81 -19.70
C ARG A 44 3.78 1.67 -18.44
N GLN A 45 3.05 2.79 -18.40
CA GLN A 45 3.08 3.71 -17.26
C GLN A 45 2.36 3.19 -15.99
N TRP A 46 1.51 2.16 -16.14
CA TRP A 46 0.77 1.53 -15.03
C TRP A 46 1.23 0.08 -14.74
N VAL A 47 2.18 -0.46 -15.51
CA VAL A 47 2.80 -1.76 -15.22
C VAL A 47 3.62 -1.66 -13.95
N LYS A 48 3.32 -2.51 -12.97
CA LYS A 48 4.10 -2.68 -11.75
C LYS A 48 4.87 -4.01 -11.79
N ALA A 49 5.77 -4.21 -10.82
CA ALA A 49 6.57 -5.43 -10.70
C ALA A 49 5.73 -6.71 -10.61
N TYR A 50 4.51 -6.63 -10.07
CA TYR A 50 3.56 -7.75 -9.99
C TYR A 50 2.57 -7.81 -11.17
N GLY A 51 2.73 -6.95 -12.18
CA GLY A 51 1.83 -6.83 -13.32
C GLY A 51 0.82 -5.69 -13.15
N ILE A 52 -0.34 -5.83 -13.79
CA ILE A 52 -1.45 -4.88 -13.71
C ILE A 52 -2.64 -5.63 -13.11
N ASN A 53 -3.12 -5.15 -11.98
CA ASN A 53 -4.34 -5.68 -11.38
C ASN A 53 -5.11 -4.52 -10.76
N GLY A 54 -6.22 -4.14 -11.39
CA GLY A 54 -6.98 -2.98 -10.94
C GLY A 54 -8.24 -2.72 -11.75
N GLU A 55 -9.05 -1.82 -11.22
CA GLU A 55 -10.20 -1.24 -11.91
C GLU A 55 -9.77 0.03 -12.62
N PHE A 56 -10.13 0.12 -13.90
CA PHE A 56 -9.81 1.24 -14.76
C PHE A 56 -11.10 1.89 -15.25
N ARG A 57 -11.04 3.21 -15.43
CA ARG A 57 -12.11 4.01 -16.03
C ARG A 57 -11.62 4.59 -17.34
N ILE A 58 -12.28 4.24 -18.43
CA ILE A 58 -12.07 4.88 -19.74
C ILE A 58 -13.11 5.97 -19.94
N SER A 59 -12.67 7.10 -20.48
CA SER A 59 -13.54 8.18 -20.95
C SER A 59 -13.57 8.18 -22.48
N PHE A 60 -14.76 8.28 -23.06
CA PHE A 60 -15.00 8.40 -24.50
C PHE A 60 -15.39 9.83 -24.85
N GLY A 61 -14.72 10.37 -25.87
CA GLY A 61 -15.06 11.66 -26.48
C GLY A 61 -16.24 11.54 -27.45
N ASP A 62 -16.53 12.62 -28.16
CA ASP A 62 -17.73 12.80 -28.98
C ASP A 62 -17.85 11.84 -30.18
N ASN A 63 -16.75 11.19 -30.57
CA ASN A 63 -16.69 10.23 -31.69
C ASN A 63 -16.58 8.76 -31.23
N ASN A 64 -16.94 8.47 -29.98
CA ASN A 64 -16.64 7.17 -29.34
C ASN A 64 -15.13 6.84 -29.39
N LYS A 65 -14.29 7.87 -29.56
CA LYS A 65 -12.84 7.78 -29.54
C LYS A 65 -12.38 7.79 -28.10
N PHE A 66 -11.33 7.01 -27.83
CA PHE A 66 -10.61 7.06 -26.57
C PHE A 66 -10.24 8.52 -26.23
N ALA A 67 -10.78 9.05 -25.14
CA ALA A 67 -10.46 10.39 -24.64
C ALA A 67 -9.48 10.34 -23.45
N GLY A 68 -9.51 9.26 -22.65
CA GLY A 68 -8.56 9.11 -21.56
C GLY A 68 -8.76 7.81 -20.78
N LEU A 69 -7.70 7.39 -20.09
CA LEU A 69 -7.68 6.25 -19.19
C LEU A 69 -7.23 6.70 -17.81
N THR A 70 -8.01 6.37 -16.78
CA THR A 70 -7.66 6.66 -15.39
C THR A 70 -7.72 5.37 -14.59
N LEU A 71 -6.67 5.07 -13.84
CA LEU A 71 -6.69 4.01 -12.84
C LEU A 71 -7.64 4.44 -11.70
N TYR A 72 -8.71 3.69 -11.50
CA TYR A 72 -9.70 4.00 -10.47
C TYR A 72 -9.34 3.32 -9.14
N ARG A 73 -8.93 2.04 -9.20
CA ARG A 73 -8.51 1.27 -8.03
C ARG A 73 -7.36 0.35 -8.40
N ASP A 74 -6.26 0.46 -7.67
CA ASP A 74 -5.22 -0.56 -7.68
C ASP A 74 -5.62 -1.72 -6.76
N LEU A 75 -5.74 -2.93 -7.31
CA LEU A 75 -6.06 -4.16 -6.57
C LEU A 75 -4.83 -5.03 -6.32
N GLY A 76 -3.66 -4.64 -6.85
CA GLY A 76 -2.44 -5.43 -6.78
C GLY A 76 -1.49 -5.08 -5.64
N SER A 77 -1.74 -4.01 -4.87
CA SER A 77 -0.94 -3.70 -3.68
C SER A 77 -1.43 -4.47 -2.46
N GLN A 78 -1.15 -5.78 -2.43
CA GLN A 78 -1.02 -6.52 -1.16
C GLN A 78 0.38 -6.33 -0.55
N HIS A 79 1.06 -5.21 -0.86
CA HIS A 79 2.16 -4.76 -0.02
C HIS A 79 1.50 -4.21 1.23
N SER A 80 1.45 -5.10 2.20
CA SER A 80 0.86 -4.93 3.51
C SER A 80 1.07 -3.52 4.01
N SER A 81 0.04 -2.98 4.64
CA SER A 81 0.13 -2.23 5.88
C SER A 81 1.28 -2.73 6.79
N LYS A 82 2.51 -2.37 6.43
CA LYS A 82 3.69 -2.19 7.28
C LYS A 82 4.10 -0.73 7.15
N SER A 83 3.18 0.16 7.51
CA SER A 83 3.46 1.55 7.84
C SER A 83 2.42 2.05 8.84
N ALA A 84 2.33 1.31 9.94
CA ALA A 84 2.11 1.87 11.26
C ALA A 84 3.22 1.34 12.19
N VAL A 85 4.47 1.51 11.77
CA VAL A 85 5.59 1.64 12.71
C VAL A 85 6.06 3.08 12.60
N ASN A 86 5.32 3.96 13.25
CA ASN A 86 5.96 5.13 13.83
C ASN A 86 5.66 5.08 15.31
N THR A 87 6.50 4.32 16.01
CA THR A 87 6.67 4.45 17.45
C THR A 87 7.42 5.77 17.66
N PRO A 88 6.81 6.86 18.15
CA PRO A 88 7.60 7.75 18.98
C PRO A 88 7.88 6.96 20.26
N LYS A 89 8.99 6.23 20.25
CA LYS A 89 9.64 5.78 21.47
C LYS A 89 10.17 7.07 22.07
N ASN A 90 9.29 7.81 22.75
CA ASN A 90 9.70 8.90 23.62
C ASN A 90 10.47 8.26 24.76
N LYS A 91 11.76 8.07 24.50
CA LYS A 91 12.79 7.74 25.46
C LYS A 91 12.94 9.02 26.29
N GLN A 92 12.02 9.25 27.22
CA GLN A 92 12.27 10.21 28.28
C GLN A 92 13.48 9.68 29.06
N ASN A 93 14.52 10.48 28.94
CA ASN A 93 15.86 10.31 29.45
C ASN A 93 15.86 10.03 30.97
N PRO A 94 16.86 9.31 31.51
CA PRO A 94 16.88 8.87 32.89
C PRO A 94 17.51 9.95 33.78
N GLN A 95 16.74 10.54 34.69
CA GLN A 95 17.30 11.06 35.94
C GLN A 95 16.19 11.39 36.94
N GLY A 96 15.94 10.43 37.81
CA GLY A 96 15.07 10.55 38.96
C GLY A 96 15.49 9.53 39.99
N LYS A 97 16.73 9.67 40.47
CA LYS A 97 17.18 8.98 41.69
C LYS A 97 16.19 9.35 42.80
N SER A 98 15.50 8.37 43.38
CA SER A 98 15.23 8.24 44.81
C SER A 98 14.39 7.00 45.06
N SER A 99 15.05 5.87 44.91
CA SER A 99 14.83 4.72 45.78
C SER A 99 15.01 5.16 47.23
N VAL A 100 13.98 5.04 48.06
CA VAL A 100 14.13 4.63 49.47
C VAL A 100 12.85 3.92 49.91
N SER A 101 12.91 2.61 49.68
CA SER A 101 12.38 1.52 50.49
C SER A 101 11.87 1.94 51.88
N ALA A 102 10.55 1.96 52.03
CA ALA A 102 9.91 1.89 53.34
C ALA A 102 10.07 0.46 53.89
N GLY A 103 10.81 0.34 54.99
CA GLY A 103 10.99 -0.89 55.77
C GLY A 103 12.46 -1.30 55.86
N PRO A 104 13.06 -1.15 57.04
CA PRO A 104 13.49 -2.37 57.73
C PRO A 104 12.92 -2.44 59.14
N ASN A 105 12.15 -3.49 59.39
CA ASN A 105 12.02 -4.09 60.71
C ASN A 105 13.40 -4.61 61.13
N GLN A 106 14.08 -3.93 62.05
CA GLN A 106 15.13 -4.51 62.88
C GLN A 106 15.37 -3.62 64.13
N ARG A 107 14.70 -3.99 65.24
CA ARG A 107 15.21 -3.71 66.58
C ARG A 107 16.22 -4.82 66.90
N PRO A 108 17.43 -4.47 67.36
CA PRO A 108 17.85 -5.08 68.60
C PRO A 108 18.56 -4.10 69.57
N ARG A 109 18.20 -4.32 70.84
CA ARG A 109 18.96 -4.24 72.09
C ARG A 109 20.26 -3.40 72.14
N GLY A 110 20.30 -2.50 73.13
CA GLY A 110 21.43 -2.44 74.05
C GLY A 110 22.10 -1.09 74.27
N PHE A 111 21.93 -0.57 75.49
CA PHE A 111 22.95 0.03 76.37
C PHE A 111 23.59 1.43 76.12
N LYS A 112 23.39 2.28 77.16
CA LYS A 112 24.26 3.37 77.72
C LYS A 112 24.41 4.61 76.81
N THR A 113 24.45 5.88 77.25
CA THR A 113 24.83 6.54 78.52
C THR A 113 24.28 7.99 78.53
N SER A 114 24.10 8.57 79.74
CA SER A 114 24.18 9.99 80.20
C SER A 114 23.40 11.10 79.43
N ILE A 115 22.75 12.09 80.06
CA ILE A 115 23.08 12.93 81.24
C ILE A 115 21.82 13.14 82.10
#